data_AF-A0A3A5VLR5-F1
#
_entry.id   AF-A0A3A5VLR5-F1
#
_cell.length_a   1.000
_cell.length_b   1.000
_cell.length_c   1.000
_cell.angle_alpha   90.00
_cell.angle_beta   90.00
_cell.angle_gamma   90.00
#
_symmetry.space_group_name_H-M   'P 1'
#
loop_
_entity.id
_entity.type
_entity.pdbx_description
1 polymer ?
#
loop_
_entity_poly.entity_id
_entity_poly.type
_entity_poly.pdbx_seq_one_letter_code
_entity_poly.pdbx_strand_id
1 'polypeptide(L)'
;MLFGFLESFNDSALLLYIGVIAIACAGGGIPPMLERRRRRAIENELPTFLEALSDSVGAGRGLQEAMMEQSEANDGPLAVLLGETLKEAHASSFEASLGAFAAKTRSSQVQRVMVLLETAIQQDSSLKNILADLSRDYERLNDLMNRRESELQGRGILIILFVSVGLPILIAFIVGLFAPASKGFQISSFNQTFSYFFAAASAVGVSVSGRMMGRFRDTLWWLPMWMAVSMGLYLGAVKVVGG
;
A
#
# COMPACT_ATOMS: atom_id res chain seq x y z
N MET A 1 -22.67 14.03 23.45
CA MET A 1 -22.83 14.20 21.98
C MET A 1 -22.50 12.93 21.21
N LEU A 2 -21.32 12.29 21.37
CA LEU A 2 -21.00 10.99 20.74
C LEU A 2 -21.99 9.86 21.08
N PHE A 3 -22.36 9.73 22.36
CA PHE A 3 -23.34 8.72 22.79
C PHE A 3 -24.73 8.93 22.18
N GLY A 4 -25.24 10.17 22.10
CA GLY A 4 -26.53 10.46 21.47
C GLY A 4 -26.55 10.24 19.94
N PHE A 5 -25.40 10.43 19.27
CA PHE A 5 -25.24 10.08 17.86
C PHE A 5 -25.30 8.55 17.66
N LEU A 6 -24.56 7.79 18.47
CA LEU A 6 -24.54 6.32 18.44
C LEU A 6 -25.91 5.71 18.80
N GLU A 7 -26.59 6.28 19.80
CA GLU A 7 -27.93 5.87 20.22
C GLU A 7 -28.97 6.11 19.12
N SER A 8 -28.78 7.13 18.28
CA SER A 8 -29.61 7.32 17.09
C SER A 8 -29.45 6.18 16.07
N PHE A 9 -28.29 5.52 15.99
CA PHE A 9 -28.04 4.40 15.06
C PHE A 9 -28.26 3.02 15.71
N ASN A 10 -28.86 2.96 16.90
CA ASN A 10 -29.13 1.70 17.58
C ASN A 10 -30.02 0.75 16.74
N ASP A 11 -30.91 1.31 15.92
CA ASP A 11 -31.75 0.55 14.98
C ASP A 11 -30.94 -0.14 13.86
N SER A 12 -29.67 0.25 13.66
CA SER A 12 -28.76 -0.27 12.65
C SER A 12 -27.58 -1.02 13.27
N ALA A 13 -27.87 -2.16 13.91
CA ALA A 13 -26.86 -3.02 14.55
C ALA A 13 -25.64 -3.32 13.66
N LEU A 14 -25.83 -3.47 12.34
CA LEU A 14 -24.76 -3.71 11.38
C LEU A 14 -23.76 -2.53 11.30
N LEU A 15 -24.21 -1.28 11.38
CA LEU A 15 -23.33 -0.11 11.38
C LEU A 15 -22.44 -0.09 12.61
N LEU A 16 -23.01 -0.42 13.78
CA LEU A 16 -22.28 -0.45 15.04
C LEU A 16 -21.22 -1.55 15.02
N TYR A 17 -21.56 -2.76 14.57
CA TYR A 17 -20.59 -3.85 14.45
C TYR A 17 -19.48 -3.53 13.45
N ILE A 18 -19.81 -3.03 12.26
CA ILE A 18 -18.79 -2.63 11.28
C ILE A 18 -17.94 -1.47 11.80
N GLY A 19 -18.51 -0.51 12.54
CA GLY A 19 -17.77 0.59 13.13
C GLY A 19 -16.70 0.12 14.13
N VAL A 20 -17.01 -0.85 14.99
CA VAL A 20 -16.04 -1.46 15.90
C VAL A 20 -14.95 -2.20 15.13
N ILE A 21 -15.34 -2.99 14.12
CA ILE A 21 -14.40 -3.72 13.25
C ILE A 21 -13.50 -2.73 12.49
N ALA A 22 -14.03 -1.60 12.03
CA ALA A 22 -13.28 -0.57 11.31
C ALA A 22 -12.16 0.02 12.17
N ILE A 23 -12.42 0.27 13.46
CA ILE A 23 -11.40 0.78 14.38
C ILE A 23 -10.31 -0.27 14.59
N ALA A 24 -10.68 -1.54 14.80
CA ALA A 24 -9.72 -2.62 14.95
C ALA A 24 -8.86 -2.83 13.69
N CYS A 25 -9.48 -2.80 12.50
CA CYS A 25 -8.80 -2.98 11.23
C CYS A 25 -7.93 -1.77 10.84
N ALA A 26 -8.31 -0.55 11.24
CA ALA A 26 -7.47 0.64 11.04
C ALA A 26 -6.12 0.51 11.75
N GLY A 27 -6.09 -0.08 12.96
CA GLY A 27 -4.84 -0.39 13.66
C GLY A 27 -3.96 -1.39 12.89
N GLY A 28 -4.55 -2.42 12.28
CA GLY A 28 -3.84 -3.42 11.47
C GLY A 28 -3.38 -2.92 10.09
N GLY A 29 -4.01 -1.87 9.55
CA GLY A 29 -3.68 -1.29 8.25
C GLY A 29 -2.45 -0.37 8.23
N ILE A 30 -2.01 0.13 9.40
CA ILE A 30 -0.86 1.05 9.51
C ILE A 30 0.50 0.35 9.30
N PRO A 31 0.81 -0.79 9.97
CA PRO A 31 2.08 -1.48 9.77
C PRO A 31 2.42 -1.84 8.30
N PRO A 32 1.52 -2.43 7.49
CA PRO A 32 1.84 -2.78 6.11
C PRO A 32 2.10 -1.54 5.25
N MET A 33 1.46 -0.41 5.55
CA MET A 33 1.69 0.84 4.83
C MET A 33 3.08 1.42 5.09
N LEU A 34 3.55 1.37 6.35
CA LEU A 34 4.90 1.81 6.72
C LEU A 34 5.98 0.92 6.13
N GLU A 35 5.83 -0.40 6.27
CA GLU A 35 6.78 -1.38 5.74
C GLU A 35 6.90 -1.27 4.21
N ARG A 36 5.78 -1.05 3.51
CA ARG A 36 5.80 -0.80 2.07
C ARG A 36 6.53 0.48 1.70
N ARG A 37 6.30 1.59 2.40
CA ARG A 37 7.01 2.86 2.12
C ARG A 37 8.52 2.67 2.25
N ARG A 38 8.96 1.98 3.30
CA ARG A 38 10.37 1.62 3.50
C ARG A 38 10.91 0.75 2.36
N ARG A 39 10.21 -0.32 2.00
CA ARG A 39 10.62 -1.21 0.88
C ARG A 39 10.69 -0.47 -0.45
N ARG A 40 9.75 0.44 -0.71
CA ARG A 40 9.74 1.26 -1.93
C ARG A 40 10.93 2.21 -2.00
N ALA A 41 11.28 2.85 -0.90
CA ALA A 41 12.47 3.72 -0.87
C ALA A 41 13.73 2.94 -1.26
N ILE A 42 13.87 1.72 -0.75
CA ILE A 42 14.98 0.80 -1.07
C ILE A 42 14.93 0.36 -2.53
N GLU A 43 13.77 -0.07 -3.04
CA GLU A 43 13.61 -0.51 -4.44
C GLU A 43 13.89 0.62 -5.44
N ASN A 44 13.59 1.86 -5.08
CA ASN A 44 13.88 3.03 -5.91
C ASN A 44 15.37 3.36 -6.00
N GLU A 45 16.15 3.03 -4.97
CA GLU A 45 17.60 3.28 -4.92
C GLU A 45 18.40 2.16 -5.59
N LEU A 46 17.81 0.97 -5.71
CA LEU A 46 18.47 -0.23 -6.26
C LEU A 46 19.09 -0.03 -7.65
N PRO A 47 18.43 0.59 -8.65
CA PRO A 47 19.04 0.77 -9.98
C PRO A 47 20.32 1.59 -9.94
N THR A 48 20.29 2.73 -9.24
CA THR A 48 21.45 3.62 -9.06
C THR A 48 22.59 2.92 -8.31
N PHE A 49 22.26 2.13 -7.30
CA PHE A 49 23.25 1.33 -6.59
C PHE A 49 23.93 0.29 -7.51
N LEU A 50 23.17 -0.39 -8.36
CA LEU A 50 23.72 -1.38 -9.31
C LEU A 50 24.54 -0.73 -10.42
N GLU A 51 24.13 0.45 -10.90
CA GLU A 51 24.89 1.25 -11.86
C GLU A 51 26.25 1.65 -11.29
N ALA A 52 26.27 2.19 -10.07
CA ALA A 52 27.51 2.59 -9.42
C ALA A 52 28.46 1.40 -9.16
N LEU A 53 27.92 0.23 -8.80
CA LEU A 53 28.71 -1.00 -8.70
C LEU A 53 29.25 -1.47 -10.06
N SER A 54 28.43 -1.40 -11.12
CA SER A 54 28.86 -1.72 -12.49
C SER A 54 30.04 -0.85 -12.92
N ASP A 55 29.99 0.45 -12.63
CA ASP A 55 31.04 1.39 -12.98
C ASP A 55 32.34 1.13 -12.21
N SER A 56 32.25 0.92 -10.88
CA SER A 56 33.42 0.59 -10.06
C SER A 56 34.06 -0.75 -10.45
N VAL A 57 33.25 -1.79 -10.66
CA VAL A 57 33.75 -3.10 -11.13
C VAL A 57 34.30 -3.00 -12.55
N GLY A 58 33.66 -2.20 -13.41
CA GLY A 58 34.12 -1.93 -14.77
C GLY A 58 35.43 -1.14 -14.85
N ALA A 59 35.76 -0.36 -13.81
CA ALA A 59 37.05 0.29 -13.63
C ALA A 59 38.14 -0.65 -13.08
N GLY A 60 37.81 -1.93 -12.87
CA GLY A 60 38.75 -2.95 -12.39
C GLY A 60 38.83 -3.07 -10.86
N ARG A 61 37.94 -2.41 -10.10
CA ARG A 61 37.87 -2.59 -8.64
C ARG A 61 37.20 -3.91 -8.29
N GLY A 62 37.59 -4.49 -7.15
CA GLY A 62 36.90 -5.66 -6.61
C GLY A 62 35.47 -5.31 -6.19
N LEU A 63 34.52 -6.23 -6.36
CA LEU A 63 33.12 -6.02 -5.96
C LEU A 63 32.98 -5.67 -4.46
N GLN A 64 33.81 -6.29 -3.61
CA GLN A 64 33.86 -6.00 -2.17
C GLN A 64 34.26 -4.54 -1.88
N GLU A 65 35.27 -4.05 -2.59
CA GLU A 65 35.75 -2.67 -2.47
C GLU A 65 34.72 -1.68 -3.00
N ALA A 66 34.11 -1.98 -4.15
CA ALA A 66 33.02 -1.18 -4.72
C ALA A 66 31.81 -1.09 -3.78
N MET A 67 31.43 -2.19 -3.12
CA MET A 67 30.33 -2.19 -2.15
C MET A 67 30.66 -1.41 -0.87
N MET A 68 31.91 -1.48 -0.39
CA MET A 68 32.36 -0.69 0.76
C MET A 68 32.31 0.81 0.44
N GLU A 69 32.86 1.20 -0.71
CA GLU A 69 32.82 2.59 -1.18
C GLU A 69 31.38 3.10 -1.32
N GLN A 70 30.47 2.32 -1.92
CA GLN A 70 29.06 2.71 -2.04
C GLN A 70 28.34 2.82 -0.69
N SER A 71 28.78 2.07 0.32
CA SER A 71 28.22 2.17 1.67
C SER A 71 28.66 3.42 2.43
N GLU A 72 29.81 4.01 2.05
CA GLU A 72 30.35 5.22 2.67
C GLU A 72 30.01 6.49 1.87
N ALA A 73 29.86 6.38 0.54
CA ALA A 73 29.63 7.50 -0.35
C ALA A 73 28.17 7.97 -0.40
N ASN A 74 27.22 7.18 0.10
CA ASN A 74 25.79 7.44 -0.02
C ASN A 74 25.07 7.27 1.33
N ASP A 75 24.16 8.19 1.66
CA ASP A 75 23.36 8.18 2.88
C ASP A 75 21.95 7.55 2.69
N GLY A 76 21.70 6.96 1.52
CA GLY A 76 20.42 6.34 1.20
C GLY A 76 20.12 5.09 2.05
N PRO A 77 18.83 4.70 2.17
CA PRO A 77 18.41 3.57 2.99
C PRO A 77 19.09 2.25 2.61
N LEU A 78 19.44 2.06 1.33
CA LEU A 78 20.15 0.86 0.88
C LEU A 78 21.63 0.89 1.31
N ALA A 79 22.29 2.04 1.17
CA ALA A 79 23.69 2.24 1.56
C ALA A 79 23.90 2.10 3.08
N VAL A 80 23.01 2.66 3.90
CA VAL A 80 23.03 2.50 5.36
C VAL A 80 22.92 1.03 5.76
N LEU A 81 21.95 0.29 5.18
CA LEU A 81 21.78 -1.13 5.45
C LEU A 81 22.99 -1.96 5.00
N LEU A 82 23.62 -1.57 3.89
CA LEU A 82 24.84 -2.19 3.41
C LEU A 82 25.99 -1.95 4.37
N GLY A 83 26.24 -0.71 4.77
CA GLY A 83 27.31 -0.34 5.70
C GLY A 83 27.16 -1.01 7.07
N GLU A 84 25.94 -1.10 7.60
CA GLU A 84 25.68 -1.88 8.81
C GLU A 84 25.99 -3.37 8.62
N THR A 85 25.62 -3.95 7.48
CA THR A 85 25.85 -5.36 7.20
C THR A 85 27.34 -5.65 7.01
N LEU A 86 28.07 -4.81 6.29
CA LEU A 86 29.52 -4.96 6.09
C LEU A 86 30.30 -4.82 7.40
N LYS A 87 29.88 -3.94 8.31
CA LYS A 87 30.45 -3.81 9.66
C LYS A 87 30.23 -5.06 10.51
N GLU A 88 29.04 -5.66 10.42
CA GLU A 88 28.68 -6.89 11.14
C GLU A 88 29.37 -8.13 10.55
N ALA A 89 29.63 -8.10 9.24
CA ALA A 89 30.20 -9.18 8.45
C ALA A 89 31.70 -9.41 8.61
N HIS A 90 32.42 -8.60 9.40
CA HIS A 90 33.88 -8.68 9.56
C HIS A 90 34.44 -10.07 9.93
N ALA A 91 33.60 -11.01 10.38
CA ALA A 91 33.95 -12.39 10.71
C ALA A 91 33.37 -13.46 9.75
N SER A 92 32.64 -13.07 8.69
CA SER A 92 31.93 -13.98 7.77
C SER A 92 32.40 -13.85 6.33
N SER A 93 32.07 -14.82 5.47
CA SER A 93 32.38 -14.73 4.04
C SER A 93 31.58 -13.61 3.35
N PHE A 94 32.09 -13.13 2.22
CA PHE A 94 31.41 -12.09 1.46
C PHE A 94 30.04 -12.53 0.92
N GLU A 95 29.92 -13.79 0.52
CA GLU A 95 28.66 -14.41 0.09
C GLU A 95 27.65 -14.45 1.25
N ALA A 96 28.10 -14.81 2.46
CA ALA A 96 27.26 -14.75 3.65
C ALA A 96 26.80 -13.32 3.97
N SER A 97 27.65 -12.33 3.68
CA SER A 97 27.35 -10.90 3.85
C SER A 97 26.29 -10.42 2.85
N LEU A 98 26.36 -10.87 1.59
CA LEU A 98 25.33 -10.60 0.57
C LEU A 98 23.98 -11.20 0.96
N GLY A 99 23.98 -12.43 1.48
CA GLY A 99 22.78 -13.09 2.00
C GLY A 99 22.17 -12.35 3.19
N ALA A 100 23.01 -11.90 4.14
CA ALA A 100 22.57 -11.11 5.29
C ALA A 100 21.98 -9.75 4.85
N PHE A 101 22.63 -9.07 3.90
CA PHE A 101 22.17 -7.80 3.35
C PHE A 101 20.81 -7.95 2.64
N ALA A 102 20.66 -8.98 1.83
CA ALA A 102 19.39 -9.35 1.18
C ALA A 102 18.27 -9.59 2.20
N ALA A 103 18.56 -10.29 3.29
CA ALA A 103 17.60 -10.57 4.35
C ALA A 103 17.20 -9.30 5.12
N LYS A 104 18.17 -8.46 5.49
CA LYS A 104 17.97 -7.22 6.27
C LYS A 104 17.14 -6.17 5.51
N THR A 105 17.28 -6.15 4.19
CA THR A 105 16.58 -5.25 3.29
C THR A 105 15.07 -5.53 3.17
N ARG A 106 14.63 -6.78 3.39
CA ARG A 106 13.22 -7.23 3.30
C ARG A 106 12.50 -6.90 1.96
N SER A 107 13.25 -6.58 0.90
CA SER A 107 12.72 -6.44 -0.46
C SER A 107 13.01 -7.69 -1.28
N SER A 108 11.97 -8.23 -1.91
CA SER A 108 12.13 -9.36 -2.83
C SER A 108 12.95 -9.02 -4.07
N GLN A 109 13.01 -7.74 -4.47
CA GLN A 109 13.82 -7.30 -5.62
C GLN A 109 15.31 -7.38 -5.27
N VAL A 110 15.71 -6.78 -4.15
CA VAL A 110 17.10 -6.81 -3.67
C VAL A 110 17.55 -8.24 -3.40
N GLN A 111 16.70 -9.07 -2.79
CA GLN A 111 17.00 -10.50 -2.58
C GLN A 111 17.31 -11.25 -3.87
N ARG A 112 16.55 -11.01 -4.94
CA ARG A 112 16.80 -11.62 -6.24
C ARG A 112 18.12 -11.14 -6.84
N VAL A 113 18.41 -9.84 -6.75
CA VAL A 113 19.67 -9.29 -7.26
C VAL A 113 20.87 -9.88 -6.54
N MET A 114 20.83 -9.97 -5.21
CA MET A 114 21.94 -10.56 -4.45
C MET A 114 22.18 -12.03 -4.80
N VAL A 115 21.10 -12.82 -4.99
CA VAL A 115 21.23 -14.23 -5.44
C VAL A 115 21.79 -14.34 -6.85
N LEU A 116 21.39 -13.44 -7.77
CA LEU A 116 21.96 -13.41 -9.12
C LEU A 116 23.43 -13.02 -9.11
N LEU A 117 23.83 -12.08 -8.24
CA LEU A 117 25.24 -11.72 -8.05
C LEU A 117 26.05 -12.87 -7.47
N GLU A 118 25.55 -13.55 -6.45
CA GLU A 118 26.21 -14.72 -5.87
C GLU A 118 26.41 -15.83 -6.93
N THR A 119 25.38 -16.08 -7.74
CA THR A 119 25.45 -17.06 -8.85
C THR A 119 26.47 -16.63 -9.91
N ALA A 120 26.53 -15.33 -10.23
CA ALA A 120 27.49 -14.79 -11.19
C ALA A 120 28.95 -14.89 -10.71
N ILE A 121 29.18 -14.66 -9.41
CA ILE A 121 30.49 -14.83 -8.77
C ILE A 121 30.92 -16.30 -8.84
N GLN A 122 30.02 -17.23 -8.51
CA GLN A 122 30.32 -18.68 -8.56
C GLN A 122 30.61 -19.19 -9.98
N GLN A 123 30.06 -18.53 -11.00
CA GLN A 123 30.22 -18.90 -12.41
C GLN A 123 31.31 -18.10 -13.14
N ASP A 124 32.12 -17.30 -12.43
CA ASP A 124 33.14 -16.41 -13.00
C ASP A 124 32.61 -15.57 -14.19
N SER A 125 31.35 -15.13 -14.08
CA SER A 125 30.68 -14.35 -15.12
C SER A 125 31.07 -12.86 -15.03
N SER A 126 30.93 -12.13 -16.14
CA SER A 126 31.21 -10.69 -16.19
C SER A 126 30.23 -9.91 -15.31
N LEU A 127 30.63 -9.63 -14.06
CA LEU A 127 29.84 -8.90 -13.07
C LEU A 127 29.43 -7.51 -13.57
N LYS A 128 30.32 -6.83 -14.29
CA LYS A 128 30.04 -5.52 -14.92
C LYS A 128 28.79 -5.59 -15.79
N ASN A 129 28.75 -6.54 -16.73
CA ASN A 129 27.63 -6.65 -17.66
C ASN A 129 26.33 -7.01 -16.94
N ILE A 130 26.41 -7.93 -15.98
CA ILE A 130 25.24 -8.36 -15.19
C ILE A 130 24.67 -7.21 -14.34
N LEU A 131 25.53 -6.45 -13.65
CA LEU A 131 25.12 -5.29 -12.85
C LEU A 131 24.48 -4.21 -13.73
N ALA A 132 25.06 -3.92 -14.91
CA ALA A 132 24.52 -2.96 -15.86
C ALA A 132 23.15 -3.38 -16.42
N ASP A 133 23.00 -4.66 -16.78
CA ASP A 133 21.73 -5.20 -17.29
C ASP A 133 20.66 -5.19 -16.20
N LEU A 134 21.00 -5.59 -14.97
CA LEU A 134 20.09 -5.54 -13.83
C LEU A 134 19.68 -4.10 -13.50
N SER A 135 20.62 -3.14 -13.52
CA SER A 135 20.30 -1.73 -13.31
C SER A 135 19.22 -1.24 -14.26
N ARG A 136 19.39 -1.46 -15.58
CA ARG A 136 18.41 -1.07 -16.62
C ARG A 136 17.07 -1.76 -16.45
N ASP A 137 17.08 -3.06 -16.12
CA ASP A 137 15.84 -3.81 -15.90
C ASP A 137 15.07 -3.27 -14.69
N TYR A 138 15.75 -3.01 -13.58
CA TYR A 138 15.12 -2.47 -12.37
C TYR A 138 14.72 -1.00 -12.51
N GLU A 139 15.47 -0.18 -13.26
CA GLU A 139 15.08 1.18 -13.62
C GLU A 139 13.75 1.15 -14.39
N ARG A 140 13.68 0.32 -15.45
CA ARG A 140 12.47 0.15 -16.25
C ARG A 140 11.30 -0.39 -15.43
N LEU A 141 11.54 -1.38 -14.57
CA LEU A 141 10.52 -1.90 -13.66
C LEU A 141 10.02 -0.80 -12.72
N ASN A 142 10.92 0.00 -12.17
CA ASN A 142 10.57 1.04 -11.22
C ASN A 142 9.76 2.16 -11.90
N ASP A 143 10.16 2.57 -13.10
CA ASP A 143 9.41 3.51 -13.94
C ASP A 143 7.99 3.02 -14.23
N LEU A 144 7.84 1.75 -14.62
CA LEU A 144 6.54 1.14 -14.86
C LEU A 144 5.68 1.12 -13.60
N MET A 145 6.27 0.83 -12.44
CA MET A 145 5.58 0.82 -11.17
C MET A 145 5.15 2.23 -10.73
N ASN A 146 6.02 3.23 -10.89
CA ASN A 146 5.73 4.62 -10.55
C ASN A 146 4.66 5.20 -11.46
N ARG A 147 4.71 4.91 -12.77
CA ARG A 147 3.65 5.26 -13.72
C ARG A 147 2.33 4.62 -13.34
N ARG A 148 2.32 3.31 -13.05
CA ARG A 148 1.12 2.60 -12.60
C ARG A 148 0.55 3.24 -11.33
N GLU A 149 1.38 3.58 -10.36
CA GLU A 149 0.92 4.21 -9.11
C GLU A 149 0.33 5.59 -9.39
N SER A 150 1.01 6.44 -10.17
CA SER A 150 0.52 7.77 -10.55
C SER A 150 -0.81 7.73 -11.32
N GLU A 151 -0.91 6.89 -12.35
CA GLU A 151 -2.10 6.82 -13.21
C GLU A 151 -3.31 6.15 -12.53
N LEU A 152 -3.06 5.10 -11.73
CA LEU A 152 -4.15 4.31 -11.13
C LEU A 152 -4.57 4.85 -9.77
N GLN A 153 -3.72 5.56 -9.03
CA GLN A 153 -4.08 6.14 -7.74
C GLN A 153 -5.22 7.15 -7.90
N GLY A 154 -5.15 8.04 -8.90
CA GLY A 154 -6.21 9.02 -9.16
C GLY A 154 -7.55 8.34 -9.46
N ARG A 155 -7.55 7.36 -10.37
CA ARG A 155 -8.76 6.59 -10.71
C ARG A 155 -9.31 5.82 -9.52
N GLY A 156 -8.44 5.18 -8.75
CA GLY A 156 -8.82 4.40 -7.57
C GLY A 156 -9.46 5.25 -6.47
N ILE A 157 -8.93 6.45 -6.21
CA ILE A 157 -9.49 7.39 -5.23
C ILE A 157 -10.85 7.91 -5.70
N LEU A 158 -11.00 8.23 -6.99
CA LEU A 158 -12.27 8.68 -7.55
C LEU A 158 -13.38 7.64 -7.39
N ILE A 159 -13.08 6.35 -7.63
CA ILE A 159 -14.05 5.25 -7.42
C ILE A 159 -14.48 5.20 -5.95
N ILE A 160 -13.52 5.25 -5.02
CA ILE A 160 -13.81 5.19 -3.58
C ILE A 160 -14.68 6.37 -3.17
N LEU A 161 -14.34 7.59 -3.60
CA LEU A 161 -15.07 8.81 -3.27
C LEU A 161 -16.49 8.77 -3.85
N PHE A 162 -16.65 8.39 -5.12
CA PHE A 162 -17.94 8.37 -5.77
C PHE A 162 -18.87 7.30 -5.17
N VAL A 163 -18.37 6.08 -4.96
CA VAL A 163 -19.17 4.96 -4.46
C VAL A 163 -19.44 5.04 -2.96
N SER A 164 -18.46 5.48 -2.17
CA SER A 164 -18.55 5.45 -0.69
C SER A 164 -19.02 6.78 -0.09
N VAL A 165 -19.00 7.89 -0.84
CA VAL A 165 -19.38 9.21 -0.33
C VAL A 165 -20.42 9.86 -1.23
N GLY A 166 -20.13 10.00 -2.53
CA GLY A 166 -21.00 10.72 -3.47
C GLY A 166 -22.40 10.11 -3.61
N LEU A 167 -22.48 8.82 -3.98
CA LEU A 167 -23.75 8.11 -4.17
C LEU A 167 -24.60 8.01 -2.89
N PRO A 168 -24.05 7.62 -1.72
CA PRO A 168 -24.80 7.60 -0.47
C PRO A 168 -25.46 8.94 -0.14
N ILE A 169 -24.71 10.05 -0.25
CA ILE A 169 -25.22 11.39 0.06
C ILE A 169 -26.30 11.81 -0.93
N LEU A 170 -26.06 11.62 -2.24
CA LEU A 170 -27.00 12.03 -3.28
C LEU A 170 -28.33 11.28 -3.13
N ILE A 171 -28.28 9.96 -2.94
CA ILE A 171 -29.49 9.16 -2.78
C ILE A 171 -30.18 9.46 -1.45
N ALA A 172 -29.44 9.66 -0.36
CA ALA A 172 -30.01 10.08 0.92
C ALA A 172 -30.77 11.41 0.81
N PHE A 173 -30.23 12.37 0.04
CA PHE A 173 -30.87 13.65 -0.19
C PHE A 173 -32.19 13.51 -0.96
N ILE A 174 -32.21 12.69 -2.03
CA ILE A 174 -33.44 12.40 -2.79
C ILE A 174 -34.47 11.72 -1.89
N VAL A 175 -34.07 10.68 -1.15
CA VAL A 175 -34.99 9.93 -0.28
C VAL A 175 -35.53 10.83 0.83
N GLY A 176 -34.68 11.64 1.46
CA GLY A 176 -35.09 12.58 2.51
C GLY A 176 -36.08 13.65 2.01
N LEU A 177 -35.86 14.21 0.82
CA LEU A 177 -36.75 15.24 0.26
C LEU A 177 -38.09 14.69 -0.24
N PHE A 178 -38.08 13.54 -0.92
CA PHE A 178 -39.24 13.03 -1.63
C PHE A 178 -40.06 12.00 -0.84
N ALA A 179 -39.46 11.35 0.16
CA ALA A 179 -40.12 10.38 1.03
C ALA A 179 -39.91 10.71 2.54
N PRO A 180 -40.37 11.89 3.01
CA PRO A 180 -40.23 12.27 4.41
C PRO A 180 -41.06 11.35 5.34
N ALA A 181 -40.55 11.14 6.56
CA ALA A 181 -41.12 10.21 7.55
C ALA A 181 -42.59 10.51 7.90
N SER A 182 -43.03 11.75 7.71
CA SER A 182 -44.39 12.23 7.96
C SER A 182 -45.47 11.64 7.04
N LYS A 183 -45.11 11.01 5.91
CA LYS A 183 -46.08 10.49 4.93
C LYS A 183 -46.48 9.02 5.13
N GLY A 184 -46.03 8.37 6.21
CA GLY A 184 -46.51 7.02 6.59
C GLY A 184 -46.07 5.87 5.68
N PHE A 185 -45.07 6.09 4.81
CA PHE A 185 -44.48 5.04 3.99
C PHE A 185 -43.57 4.15 4.85
N GLN A 186 -43.40 2.85 4.53
CA GLN A 186 -42.48 1.95 5.24
C GLN A 186 -41.00 2.32 4.97
N ILE A 187 -40.56 3.45 5.51
CA ILE A 187 -39.26 4.09 5.23
C ILE A 187 -38.12 3.35 5.95
N SER A 188 -38.41 2.67 7.07
CA SER A 188 -37.40 1.96 7.85
C SER A 188 -36.76 0.80 7.07
N SER A 189 -37.56 -0.11 6.53
CA SER A 189 -37.06 -1.28 5.77
C SER A 189 -36.35 -0.87 4.49
N PHE A 190 -36.85 0.20 3.84
CA PHE A 190 -36.23 0.78 2.65
C PHE A 190 -34.85 1.36 2.97
N ASN A 191 -34.74 2.24 3.97
CA ASN A 191 -33.47 2.84 4.38
C ASN A 191 -32.47 1.78 4.83
N GLN A 192 -32.91 0.75 5.56
CA GLN A 192 -32.05 -0.35 5.98
C GLN A 192 -31.48 -1.13 4.78
N THR A 193 -32.29 -1.38 3.75
CA THR A 193 -31.85 -2.07 2.53
C THR A 193 -30.82 -1.23 1.76
N PHE A 194 -31.07 0.07 1.59
CA PHE A 194 -30.13 0.99 0.94
C PHE A 194 -28.83 1.13 1.72
N SER A 195 -28.93 1.20 3.04
CA SER A 195 -27.80 1.23 3.94
C SER A 195 -26.88 0.00 3.75
N TYR A 196 -27.46 -1.20 3.63
CA TYR A 196 -26.69 -2.42 3.36
C TYR A 196 -26.13 -2.46 1.93
N PHE A 197 -26.90 -2.01 0.95
CA PHE A 197 -26.44 -1.87 -0.43
C PHE A 197 -25.20 -0.97 -0.50
N PHE A 198 -25.21 0.19 0.17
CA PHE A 198 -24.08 1.11 0.18
C PHE A 198 -22.85 0.58 0.93
N ALA A 199 -23.05 -0.21 1.99
CA ALA A 199 -21.97 -0.93 2.63
C ALA A 199 -21.34 -1.96 1.67
N ALA A 200 -22.16 -2.78 1.00
CA ALA A 200 -21.67 -3.77 0.03
C ALA A 200 -21.00 -3.11 -1.19
N ALA A 201 -21.61 -2.06 -1.74
CA ALA A 201 -21.07 -1.31 -2.88
C ALA A 201 -19.72 -0.67 -2.55
N SER A 202 -19.59 -0.06 -1.36
CA SER A 202 -18.32 0.50 -0.89
C SER A 202 -17.25 -0.58 -0.74
N ALA A 203 -17.60 -1.75 -0.19
CA ALA A 203 -16.68 -2.89 -0.09
C ALA A 203 -16.15 -3.32 -1.47
N VAL A 204 -17.04 -3.39 -2.48
CA VAL A 204 -16.65 -3.72 -3.86
C VAL A 204 -15.79 -2.61 -4.47
N GLY A 205 -16.19 -1.34 -4.34
CA GLY A 205 -15.46 -0.21 -4.90
C GLY A 205 -14.03 -0.09 -4.37
N VAL A 206 -13.87 -0.23 -3.05
CA VAL A 206 -12.56 -0.22 -2.39
C VAL A 206 -11.73 -1.45 -2.77
N SER A 207 -12.36 -2.62 -2.88
CA SER A 207 -11.70 -3.86 -3.33
C SER A 207 -11.16 -3.75 -4.76
N VAL A 208 -11.96 -3.23 -5.68
CA VAL A 208 -11.56 -3.00 -7.08
C VAL A 208 -10.43 -1.98 -7.15
N SER A 209 -10.55 -0.87 -6.42
CA SER A 209 -9.51 0.16 -6.30
C SER A 209 -8.18 -0.42 -5.77
N GLY A 210 -8.25 -1.24 -4.72
CA GLY A 210 -7.09 -1.94 -4.16
C GLY A 210 -6.44 -2.93 -5.14
N ARG A 211 -7.25 -3.66 -5.93
CA ARG A 211 -6.74 -4.59 -6.96
C ARG A 211 -6.05 -3.83 -8.10
N MET A 212 -6.61 -2.71 -8.55
CA MET A 212 -6.02 -1.87 -9.61
C MET A 212 -4.63 -1.37 -9.21
N MET A 213 -4.48 -0.87 -7.97
CA MET A 213 -3.19 -0.42 -7.44
C MET A 213 -2.23 -1.56 -7.05
N GLY A 214 -2.65 -2.82 -7.16
CA GLY A 214 -1.84 -3.98 -6.75
C GLY A 214 -1.62 -4.07 -5.24
N ARG A 215 -2.48 -3.43 -4.44
CA ARG A 215 -2.38 -3.32 -2.97
C ARG A 215 -3.56 -3.97 -2.26
N PHE A 216 -4.18 -4.98 -2.86
CA PHE A 216 -5.42 -5.56 -2.36
C PHE A 216 -5.33 -5.98 -0.89
N ARG A 217 -4.22 -6.62 -0.48
CA ARG A 217 -3.98 -7.03 0.91
C ARG A 217 -3.94 -5.86 1.89
N ASP A 218 -3.27 -4.77 1.52
CA ASP A 218 -3.23 -3.56 2.34
C ASP A 218 -4.62 -2.93 2.43
N THR A 219 -5.37 -2.97 1.32
CA THR A 219 -6.68 -2.32 1.18
C THR A 219 -7.77 -3.06 1.94
N LEU A 220 -7.66 -4.38 2.13
CA LEU A 220 -8.59 -5.19 2.93
C LEU A 220 -8.77 -4.64 4.35
N TRP A 221 -7.69 -4.12 4.97
CA TRP A 221 -7.73 -3.53 6.30
C TRP A 221 -8.59 -2.25 6.37
N TRP A 222 -8.73 -1.54 5.25
CA TRP A 222 -9.50 -0.31 5.18
C TRP A 222 -10.96 -0.55 4.75
N LEU A 223 -11.32 -1.77 4.35
CA LEU A 223 -12.67 -2.08 3.88
C LEU A 223 -13.77 -1.76 4.91
N PRO A 224 -13.70 -2.24 6.16
CA PRO A 224 -14.79 -2.03 7.11
C PRO A 224 -14.97 -0.54 7.42
N MET A 225 -13.90 0.25 7.38
CA MET A 225 -13.96 1.70 7.55
C MET A 225 -14.76 2.37 6.45
N TRP A 226 -14.48 2.07 5.18
CA TRP A 226 -15.24 2.66 4.07
C TRP A 226 -16.70 2.19 4.02
N MET A 227 -16.96 0.93 4.41
CA MET A 227 -18.33 0.42 4.58
C MET A 227 -19.10 1.21 5.65
N ALA A 228 -18.49 1.44 6.82
CA ALA A 228 -19.10 2.22 7.90
C ALA A 228 -19.34 3.68 7.48
N VAL A 229 -18.38 4.30 6.79
CA VAL A 229 -18.50 5.69 6.30
C VAL A 229 -19.67 5.80 5.31
N SER A 230 -19.74 4.91 4.33
CA SER A 230 -20.82 4.89 3.32
C SER A 230 -22.20 4.74 3.98
N MET A 231 -22.31 3.80 4.93
CA MET A 231 -23.53 3.52 5.67
C MET A 231 -23.96 4.70 6.58
N GLY A 232 -23.00 5.26 7.31
CA GLY A 232 -23.23 6.39 8.21
C GLY A 232 -23.58 7.68 7.49
N LEU A 233 -22.95 7.95 6.33
CA LEU A 233 -23.29 9.10 5.49
C LEU A 233 -24.72 9.00 4.96
N TYR A 234 -25.12 7.83 4.47
CA TYR A 234 -26.49 7.62 3.99
C TYR A 234 -27.51 7.86 5.11
N LEU A 235 -27.41 7.11 6.22
CA LEU A 235 -28.39 7.19 7.30
C LEU A 235 -28.39 8.55 8.00
N GLY A 236 -27.22 9.18 8.16
CA GLY A 236 -27.09 10.52 8.71
C GLY A 236 -27.76 11.57 7.83
N ALA A 237 -27.51 11.53 6.51
CA ALA A 237 -28.11 12.47 5.58
C ALA A 237 -29.63 12.30 5.47
N VAL A 238 -30.14 11.07 5.48
CA VAL A 238 -31.60 10.82 5.47
C VAL A 238 -32.26 11.41 6.72
N LYS A 239 -31.67 11.25 7.91
CA LYS A 239 -32.22 11.83 9.14
C LYS A 239 -32.23 13.35 9.15
N VAL A 240 -31.16 13.97 8.65
CA VAL A 240 -31.05 15.44 8.60
C VAL A 240 -32.06 16.06 7.63
N VAL A 241 -32.31 15.39 6.50
CA VAL A 241 -33.16 15.93 5.42
C VAL A 241 -34.62 15.51 5.56
N GLY A 242 -34.88 14.27 6.00
CA GLY A 242 -36.21 13.65 6.01
C GLY A 242 -37.01 13.83 7.30
N GLY A 243 -36.37 14.28 8.39
CA GLY A 243 -36.98 14.39 9.73
C GLY A 243 -36.99 13.06 10.48
#